data_AF-A0A537CC26-F1
#
_entry.id   AF-A0A537CC26-F1
#
_cell.length_a   1.000
_cell.length_b   1.000
_cell.length_c   1.000
_cell.angle_alpha   90.00
_cell.angle_beta   90.00
_cell.angle_gamma   90.00
#
_symmetry.space_group_name_H-M   'P 1'
#
loop_
_entity.id
_entity.type
_entity.pdbx_description
1 polymer ?
#
loop_
_entity_poly.entity_id
_entity_poly.type
_entity_poly.pdbx_seq_one_letter_code
_entity_poly.pdbx_strand_id
1 'polypeptide(L)'
;MREGARRSLGGYTFYLERRDAGRARLGILVSRKHAARAVERNRIKRCIREAFRLEQEALGALDVLIRPPYGIKPSASMLQRLRELLGKAARAARQVEFMMARLLRSALRGYRWFVSPVLPRSCRFHPSCSEYAEQALARHGAWRGSWLAARRLCRCGPWHPGGCDPVP
;
A
#
# COMPACT_ATOMS: atom_id res chain seq x y z
N MET A 1 12.06 3.47 -3.35
CA MET A 1 11.92 4.75 -2.62
C MET A 1 12.08 6.03 -3.47
N ARG A 2 12.00 6.01 -4.82
CA ARG A 2 11.97 7.25 -5.63
C ARG A 2 10.56 7.86 -5.77
N GLU A 3 9.50 7.07 -5.55
CA GLU A 3 8.09 7.47 -5.78
C GLU A 3 7.22 7.45 -4.50
N GLY A 4 7.85 7.31 -3.33
CA GLY A 4 7.13 7.23 -2.05
C GLY A 4 6.47 8.55 -1.65
N ALA A 5 5.29 8.49 -1.04
CA ALA A 5 4.60 9.65 -0.49
C ALA A 5 5.43 10.26 0.66
N ARG A 6 5.96 11.45 0.44
CA ARG A 6 6.66 12.23 1.46
C ARG A 6 5.63 12.94 2.34
N ARG A 7 5.64 12.65 3.65
CA ARG A 7 4.84 13.35 4.65
C ARG A 7 5.76 13.92 5.71
N SER A 8 5.65 15.22 5.97
CA SER A 8 6.32 15.85 7.10
C SER A 8 5.31 16.13 8.19
N LEU A 9 5.54 15.60 9.38
CA LEU A 9 4.64 15.73 10.53
C LEU A 9 5.48 15.95 11.80
N GLY A 10 5.23 17.05 12.52
CA GLY A 10 5.91 17.34 13.79
C GLY A 10 7.44 17.38 13.71
N GLY A 11 8.01 17.79 12.57
CA GLY A 11 9.46 17.83 12.32
C GLY A 11 10.06 16.51 11.83
N TYR A 12 9.31 15.40 11.87
CA TYR A 12 9.71 14.14 11.27
C TYR A 12 9.39 14.16 9.78
N THR A 13 10.26 13.57 8.97
CA THR A 13 9.98 13.28 7.57
C THR A 13 9.79 11.78 7.40
N PHE A 14 8.61 11.40 6.95
CA PHE A 14 8.25 10.03 6.61
C PHE A 14 8.22 9.89 5.10
N TYR A 15 8.90 8.88 4.59
CA TYR A 15 8.75 8.42 3.21
C TYR A 15 8.01 7.10 3.26
N LEU A 16 6.82 7.09 2.67
CA LEU A 16 5.91 5.94 2.70
C LEU A 16 5.85 5.36 1.29
N GLU A 17 6.23 4.10 1.15
CA GLU A 17 6.15 3.36 -0.11
C GLU A 17 5.32 2.10 0.14
N ARG A 18 4.33 1.85 -0.71
CA ARG A 18 3.40 0.76 -0.53
C ARG A 18 3.90 -0.48 -1.26
N ARG A 19 3.79 -1.65 -0.63
CA ARG A 19 4.22 -2.94 -1.19
C ARG A 19 3.01 -3.83 -1.44
N ASP A 20 3.13 -4.70 -2.45
CA ASP A 20 2.05 -5.60 -2.89
C ASP A 20 1.67 -6.64 -1.82
N ALA A 21 2.64 -7.12 -1.03
CA ALA A 21 2.43 -8.10 0.02
C ALA A 21 3.54 -8.05 1.08
N GLY A 22 3.23 -8.57 2.27
CA GLY A 22 4.17 -8.78 3.35
C GLY A 22 4.00 -7.83 4.55
N ARG A 23 4.90 -7.98 5.52
CA ARG A 23 4.92 -7.15 6.73
C ARG A 23 5.58 -5.81 6.45
N ALA A 24 5.15 -4.78 7.18
CA ALA A 24 5.71 -3.44 7.09
C ALA A 24 7.22 -3.48 7.33
N ARG A 25 7.99 -2.74 6.52
CA ARG A 25 9.44 -2.61 6.69
C ARG A 25 9.79 -1.20 7.12
N LEU A 26 10.79 -1.10 7.98
CA LEU A 26 11.27 0.16 8.53
C LEU A 26 12.67 0.48 8.02
N GLY A 27 12.83 1.63 7.38
CA GLY A 27 14.09 2.32 7.17
C GLY A 27 14.27 3.43 8.20
N ILE A 28 15.49 3.60 8.72
CA ILE A 28 15.81 4.68 9.67
C ILE A 28 17.00 5.46 9.15
N LEU A 29 16.84 6.77 8.96
CA LEU A 29 17.92 7.66 8.53
C LEU A 29 18.42 8.50 9.73
N VAL A 30 19.48 8.03 10.39
CA VAL A 30 20.12 8.75 11.52
C VAL A 30 21.62 8.90 11.25
N SER A 31 22.04 10.13 10.97
CA SER A 31 23.43 10.56 10.73
C SER A 31 24.05 11.32 11.92
N ARG A 32 25.35 11.64 11.84
CA ARG A 32 26.07 12.45 12.88
C ARG A 32 25.44 13.83 13.13
N LYS A 33 24.70 14.38 12.15
CA LYS A 33 23.96 15.64 12.30
C LYS A 33 22.80 15.57 13.31
N HIS A 34 22.30 14.36 13.61
CA HIS A 34 21.19 14.19 14.54
C HIS A 34 21.67 14.11 15.99
N ALA A 35 22.80 13.43 16.21
CA ALA A 35 23.47 13.35 17.50
C ALA A 35 24.97 13.05 17.29
N ALA A 36 25.83 13.76 18.03
CA ALA A 36 27.28 13.62 17.93
C ALA A 36 27.77 12.27 18.46
N ARG A 37 27.21 11.81 19.59
CA ARG A 37 27.58 10.56 20.25
C ARG A 37 26.91 9.36 19.60
N ALA A 38 27.68 8.28 19.39
CA ALA A 38 27.17 7.04 18.82
C ALA A 38 26.08 6.39 19.70
N VAL A 39 26.23 6.48 21.02
CA VAL A 39 25.26 5.97 22.01
C VAL A 39 23.89 6.64 21.83
N GLU A 40 23.86 7.95 21.66
CA GLU A 40 22.61 8.70 21.45
C GLU A 40 21.94 8.33 20.14
N ARG A 41 22.71 8.23 19.03
CA ARG A 41 22.19 7.75 17.74
C ARG A 41 21.59 6.35 17.86
N ASN A 42 22.25 5.45 18.60
CA ASN A 42 21.76 4.10 18.82
C ASN A 42 20.50 4.08 19.68
N ARG A 43 20.39 4.96 20.68
CA ARG A 43 19.20 5.12 21.52
C ARG A 43 18.01 5.62 20.70
N ILE A 44 18.22 6.62 19.83
CA ILE A 44 17.20 7.10 18.88
C ILE A 44 16.74 5.96 17.97
N LYS A 45 17.67 5.22 17.35
CA LYS A 45 17.34 4.07 16.49
C LYS A 45 16.53 3.01 17.26
N ARG A 46 16.86 2.76 18.53
CA ARG A 46 16.16 1.79 19.38
C ARG A 46 14.72 2.22 19.65
N CYS A 47 14.51 3.46 20.08
CA CYS A 47 13.17 4.01 20.31
C CYS A 47 12.29 3.97 19.05
N ILE A 48 12.85 4.31 17.88
CA ILE A 48 12.11 4.26 16.61
C ILE A 48 11.74 2.82 16.24
N ARG A 49 12.66 1.86 16.39
CA ARG A 49 12.38 0.44 16.13
C ARG A 49 11.28 -0.11 17.05
N GLU A 50 11.31 0.27 18.32
CA GLU A 50 10.35 -0.18 19.32
C GLU A 50 8.96 0.38 19.06
N ALA A 51 8.87 1.68 18.75
CA ALA A 51 7.62 2.32 18.33
C ALA A 51 7.02 1.66 17.07
N PHE A 52 7.87 1.34 16.09
CA PHE A 52 7.43 0.67 14.86
C PHE A 52 6.97 -0.77 15.10
N ARG A 53 7.67 -1.53 15.95
CA ARG A 53 7.29 -2.91 16.28
C ARG A 53 5.87 -2.98 16.85
N LEU A 54 5.51 -2.04 17.72
CA LEU A 54 4.17 -1.97 18.32
C LEU A 54 3.07 -1.65 17.31
N GLU A 55 3.39 -0.93 16.23
CA GLU A 55 2.42 -0.48 15.21
C GLU A 55 2.53 -1.29 13.90
N GLN A 56 3.37 -2.33 13.86
CA GLN A 56 3.70 -3.07 12.64
C GLN A 56 2.47 -3.75 12.01
N GLU A 57 1.55 -4.26 12.84
CA GLU A 57 0.30 -4.85 12.39
C GLU A 57 -0.64 -3.81 11.77
N ALA A 58 -0.70 -2.61 12.35
CA ALA A 58 -1.52 -1.52 11.84
C ALA A 58 -1.00 -0.94 10.51
N LEU A 59 0.30 -1.09 10.22
CA LEU A 59 0.94 -0.58 9.01
C LEU A 59 0.77 -1.50 7.79
N GLY A 60 0.51 -2.79 7.98
CA GLY A 60 0.27 -3.74 6.88
C GLY A 60 1.49 -3.87 5.95
N ALA A 61 1.28 -3.88 4.63
CA ALA A 61 2.35 -3.99 3.62
C ALA A 61 2.95 -2.61 3.24
N LEU A 62 3.35 -1.82 4.23
CA LEU A 62 3.90 -0.47 4.03
C LEU A 62 5.39 -0.41 4.36
N ASP A 63 6.18 0.12 3.44
CA ASP A 63 7.57 0.50 3.69
C ASP A 63 7.62 1.94 4.22
N VAL A 64 8.20 2.11 5.40
CA VAL A 64 8.30 3.38 6.08
C VAL A 64 9.76 3.72 6.27
N LEU A 65 10.24 4.81 5.65
CA LEU A 65 11.55 5.40 5.97
C LEU A 65 11.35 6.65 6.82
N ILE A 66 11.94 6.65 8.01
CA ILE A 66 11.81 7.74 8.98
C ILE A 66 13.13 8.52 9.05
N ARG A 67 13.04 9.83 8.84
CA ARG A 67 14.09 10.79 9.15
C ARG A 67 13.63 11.67 10.34
N PRO A 68 14.23 11.53 11.52
CA PRO A 68 13.94 12.39 12.65
C PRO A 68 14.52 13.80 12.44
N PRO A 69 13.99 14.84 13.12
CA PRO A 69 14.61 16.16 13.13
C PRO A 69 15.96 16.15 13.86
N TYR A 70 16.76 17.19 13.59
CA TYR A 70 18.07 17.37 14.22
C TYR A 70 17.94 17.80 15.70
N GLY A 71 18.91 17.43 16.53
CA GLY A 71 18.95 17.84 17.95
C GLY A 71 17.93 17.14 18.86
N ILE A 72 17.35 16.02 18.40
CA ILE A 72 16.31 15.32 19.13
C ILE A 72 16.88 14.57 20.34
N LYS A 73 16.27 14.74 21.52
CA LYS A 73 16.61 13.97 22.73
C LYS A 73 15.68 12.78 22.91
N PRO A 74 16.18 11.54 23.11
CA PRO A 74 15.34 10.36 23.29
C PRO A 74 14.53 10.47 24.60
N SER A 75 13.22 10.66 24.49
CA SER A 75 12.27 10.82 25.60
C SER A 75 11.02 9.96 25.38
N ALA A 76 10.30 9.58 26.44
CA ALA A 76 9.04 8.85 26.37
C ALA A 76 7.97 9.58 25.52
N SER A 77 7.96 10.92 25.59
CA SER A 77 7.10 11.78 24.77
C SER A 77 7.33 11.61 23.27
N MET A 78 8.56 11.29 22.86
CA MET A 78 8.92 11.02 21.47
C MET A 78 8.25 9.76 20.94
N LEU A 79 8.22 8.72 21.77
CA LEU A 79 7.60 7.43 21.46
C LEU A 79 6.10 7.62 21.21
N GLN A 80 5.43 8.36 22.09
CA GLN A 80 4.00 8.62 21.98
C GLN A 80 3.66 9.45 20.73
N ARG A 81 4.42 10.52 20.45
CA ARG A 81 4.27 11.29 19.21
C ARG A 81 4.48 10.43 17.96
N LEU A 82 5.54 9.61 17.92
CA LEU A 82 5.84 8.79 16.75
C LEU A 82 4.72 7.79 16.47
N ARG A 83 4.17 7.17 17.52
CA ARG A 83 3.02 6.24 17.40
C ARG A 83 1.80 6.94 16.82
N GLU A 84 1.46 8.11 17.33
CA GLU A 84 0.30 8.87 16.84
C GLU A 84 0.46 9.26 15.35
N LEU A 85 1.66 9.68 14.95
CA LEU A 85 1.98 10.03 13.57
C LEU A 85 1.97 8.82 12.63
N LEU A 86 2.55 7.69 13.06
CA LEU A 86 2.53 6.44 12.31
C LEU A 86 1.09 5.93 12.14
N GLY A 87 0.27 5.99 13.20
CA GLY A 87 -1.14 5.61 13.13
C GLY A 87 -1.97 6.49 12.18
N LYS A 88 -1.77 7.81 12.22
CA LYS A 88 -2.41 8.75 11.26
C LYS A 88 -1.99 8.46 9.81
N ALA A 89 -0.71 8.22 9.56
CA ALA A 89 -0.19 7.87 8.25
C ALA A 89 -0.74 6.52 7.75
N ALA A 90 -0.80 5.51 8.62
CA ALA A 90 -1.32 4.19 8.30
C ALA A 90 -2.81 4.23 7.93
N ARG A 91 -3.63 4.98 8.68
CA ARG A 91 -5.05 5.17 8.39
C ARG A 91 -5.26 5.86 7.05
N ALA A 92 -4.53 6.95 6.78
CA ALA A 92 -4.62 7.66 5.51
C ALA A 92 -4.25 6.74 4.32
N ALA A 93 -3.19 5.94 4.46
CA ALA A 93 -2.76 4.99 3.42
C ALA A 93 -3.79 3.87 3.16
N ARG A 94 -4.44 3.36 4.21
CA ARG A 94 -5.53 2.37 4.09
C ARG A 94 -6.80 2.96 3.47
N GLN A 95 -7.14 4.20 3.83
CA GLN A 95 -8.37 4.84 3.35
C GLN A 95 -8.33 5.13 1.84
N VAL A 96 -7.19 5.62 1.33
CA VAL A 96 -7.00 5.85 -0.11
C VAL A 96 -7.15 4.54 -0.90
N GLU A 97 -6.62 3.44 -0.40
CA GLU A 97 -6.76 2.14 -1.05
C GLU A 97 -8.20 1.65 -1.06
N PHE A 98 -8.91 1.74 0.07
CA PHE A 98 -10.31 1.31 0.11
C PHE A 98 -11.17 2.15 -0.84
N MET A 99 -10.92 3.46 -0.92
CA MET A 99 -11.60 4.35 -1.87
C MET A 99 -11.28 3.99 -3.32
N MET A 100 -10.01 3.78 -3.66
CA MET A 100 -9.60 3.38 -5.00
C MET A 100 -10.17 2.01 -5.39
N ALA A 101 -10.13 1.04 -4.48
CA ALA A 101 -10.72 -0.28 -4.70
C ALA A 101 -12.23 -0.20 -4.95
N ARG A 102 -12.96 0.62 -4.17
CA ARG A 102 -14.40 0.87 -4.40
C ARG A 102 -14.65 1.57 -5.72
N LEU A 103 -13.84 2.57 -6.08
CA LEU A 103 -14.00 3.34 -7.31
C LEU A 103 -13.75 2.46 -8.54
N LEU A 104 -12.69 1.64 -8.51
CA LEU A 104 -12.39 0.66 -9.56
C LEU A 104 -13.47 -0.42 -9.67
N ARG A 105 -13.92 -0.99 -8.55
CA ARG A 105 -15.03 -1.97 -8.55
C ARG A 105 -16.34 -1.37 -9.08
N SER A 106 -16.65 -0.12 -8.73
CA SER A 106 -17.86 0.57 -9.21
C SER A 106 -17.77 0.95 -10.68
N ALA A 107 -16.61 1.41 -11.17
CA ALA A 107 -16.36 1.63 -12.59
C ALA A 107 -16.52 0.33 -13.39
N LEU A 108 -16.00 -0.79 -12.88
CA LEU A 108 -16.17 -2.10 -13.51
C LEU A 108 -17.64 -2.56 -13.54
N ARG A 109 -18.39 -2.32 -12.45
CA ARG A 109 -19.83 -2.60 -12.39
C ARG A 109 -20.63 -1.71 -13.32
N GLY A 110 -20.27 -0.43 -13.44
CA GLY A 110 -20.87 0.51 -14.38
C GLY A 110 -20.65 0.07 -15.83
N TYR A 111 -19.42 -0.28 -16.19
CA TYR A 111 -19.12 -0.86 -17.51
C TYR A 111 -19.96 -2.11 -17.79
N ARG A 112 -20.08 -3.02 -16.81
CA ARG A 112 -20.93 -4.21 -16.92
C ARG A 112 -22.41 -3.87 -17.07
N TRP A 113 -22.91 -2.79 -16.50
CA TRP A 113 -24.34 -2.44 -16.59
C TRP A 113 -24.70 -1.70 -17.89
N PHE A 114 -23.80 -0.87 -18.41
CA PHE A 114 -24.03 -0.10 -19.64
C PHE A 114 -23.69 -0.89 -20.92
N VAL A 115 -22.72 -1.81 -20.88
CA VAL A 115 -22.26 -2.55 -22.07
C VAL A 115 -22.87 -3.96 -22.17
N SER A 116 -23.20 -4.61 -21.05
CA SER A 116 -23.79 -5.97 -21.05
C SER A 116 -25.18 -6.11 -21.67
N PRO A 117 -26.04 -5.07 -21.80
CA PRO A 117 -27.31 -5.22 -22.52
C PRO A 117 -27.12 -5.31 -24.04
N VAL A 118 -25.96 -4.88 -24.56
CA VAL A 118 -25.72 -4.70 -26.01
C VAL A 118 -24.85 -5.81 -26.60
N LEU A 119 -24.07 -6.55 -25.80
CA LEU A 119 -23.27 -7.69 -26.25
C LEU A 119 -23.79 -9.01 -25.66
N PRO A 120 -23.92 -10.09 -26.46
CA PRO A 120 -24.22 -11.43 -25.95
C PRO A 120 -23.15 -11.86 -24.93
N ARG A 121 -23.51 -12.73 -23.98
CA ARG A 121 -22.60 -13.23 -22.93
C ARG A 121 -21.50 -14.12 -23.53
N SER A 122 -20.50 -13.53 -24.18
CA SER A 122 -19.37 -14.25 -24.80
C SER A 122 -18.07 -14.04 -24.00
N CYS A 123 -18.09 -14.36 -22.70
CA CYS A 123 -16.82 -14.46 -21.97
C CYS A 123 -16.05 -15.66 -22.53
N ARG A 124 -15.03 -15.42 -23.36
CA ARG A 124 -14.21 -16.48 -24.00
C ARG A 124 -13.28 -17.21 -23.03
N PHE A 125 -13.16 -16.74 -21.79
CA PHE A 125 -12.27 -17.30 -20.78
C PHE A 125 -13.06 -17.83 -19.58
N HIS A 126 -12.62 -18.97 -19.04
CA HIS A 126 -13.15 -19.56 -17.81
C HIS A 126 -12.10 -19.46 -16.69
N PRO A 127 -12.43 -18.98 -15.48
CA PRO A 127 -13.69 -18.37 -15.04
C PRO A 127 -13.96 -17.00 -15.68
N SER A 128 -15.21 -16.53 -15.55
CA SER A 128 -15.69 -15.27 -16.13
C SER A 128 -14.80 -14.08 -15.74
N CYS A 129 -14.69 -13.06 -16.59
CA CYS A 129 -13.86 -11.88 -16.28
C CYS A 129 -14.24 -11.21 -14.94
N SER A 130 -15.51 -11.28 -14.52
CA SER A 130 -15.96 -10.77 -13.22
C SER A 130 -15.48 -11.62 -12.04
N GLU A 131 -15.52 -12.94 -12.19
CA GLU A 131 -15.08 -13.88 -11.16
C GLU A 131 -13.56 -13.89 -11.05
N TYR A 132 -12.85 -13.80 -12.17
CA TYR A 132 -11.42 -13.53 -12.20
C TYR A 132 -11.08 -12.19 -11.54
N ALA A 133 -11.84 -11.13 -11.80
CA ALA A 133 -11.60 -9.83 -11.17
C ALA A 133 -11.82 -9.88 -9.65
N GLU A 134 -12.85 -10.56 -9.16
CA GLU A 134 -13.07 -10.76 -7.72
C GLU A 134 -11.94 -11.58 -7.09
N GLN A 135 -11.58 -12.71 -7.70
CA GLN A 135 -10.47 -13.54 -7.22
C GLN A 135 -9.13 -12.80 -7.26
N ALA A 136 -8.87 -12.00 -8.31
CA ALA A 136 -7.66 -11.21 -8.46
C ALA A 136 -7.59 -10.06 -7.45
N LEU A 137 -8.71 -9.38 -7.19
CA LEU A 137 -8.81 -8.35 -6.16
C LEU A 137 -8.68 -8.94 -4.75
N ALA A 138 -9.19 -10.16 -4.52
CA ALA A 138 -9.08 -10.85 -3.24
C ALA A 138 -7.65 -11.37 -2.97
N ARG A 139 -6.96 -11.90 -3.99
CA ARG A 139 -5.59 -12.43 -3.87
C ARG A 139 -4.49 -11.37 -3.93
N HIS A 140 -4.60 -10.39 -4.84
CA HIS A 140 -3.51 -9.46 -5.18
C HIS A 140 -3.76 -8.01 -4.76
N GLY A 141 -4.87 -7.74 -4.06
CA GLY A 141 -5.24 -6.39 -3.64
C GLY A 141 -5.73 -5.49 -4.79
N ALA A 142 -6.05 -4.23 -4.47
CA ALA A 142 -6.75 -3.33 -5.40
C ALA A 142 -5.93 -3.01 -6.66
N TRP A 143 -4.65 -2.68 -6.52
CA TRP A 143 -3.83 -2.19 -7.64
C TRP A 143 -3.52 -3.31 -8.64
N ARG A 144 -2.93 -4.41 -8.15
CA ARG A 144 -2.51 -5.52 -9.01
C ARG A 144 -3.67 -6.43 -9.41
N GLY A 145 -4.70 -6.57 -8.56
CA GLY A 145 -5.96 -7.21 -8.93
C GLY A 145 -6.68 -6.45 -10.04
N SER A 146 -6.74 -5.11 -9.98
CA SER A 146 -7.26 -4.30 -11.08
C SER A 146 -6.37 -4.34 -12.32
N TRP A 147 -5.04 -4.37 -12.18
CA TRP A 147 -4.13 -4.52 -13.33
C TRP A 147 -4.29 -5.89 -14.02
N LEU A 148 -4.35 -6.99 -13.27
CA LEU A 148 -4.58 -8.33 -13.80
C LEU A 148 -5.96 -8.44 -14.45
N ALA A 149 -7.00 -7.89 -13.79
CA ALA A 149 -8.35 -7.84 -14.34
C ALA A 149 -8.43 -7.00 -15.62
N ALA A 150 -7.81 -5.81 -15.66
CA ALA A 150 -7.77 -4.93 -16.83
C ALA A 150 -6.97 -5.56 -17.97
N ARG A 151 -5.79 -6.13 -17.69
CA ARG A 151 -4.97 -6.85 -18.68
C ARG A 151 -5.69 -8.07 -19.26
N ARG A 152 -6.57 -8.70 -18.50
CA ARG A 152 -7.43 -9.79 -18.99
C ARG A 152 -8.63 -9.26 -19.77
N LEU A 153 -9.23 -8.15 -19.34
CA LEU A 153 -10.33 -7.49 -20.04
C LEU A 153 -9.89 -7.03 -21.44
N CYS A 154 -8.70 -6.44 -21.58
CA CYS A 154 -8.12 -6.08 -22.88
C CYS A 154 -7.86 -7.29 -23.79
N ARG A 155 -7.63 -8.48 -23.22
CA ARG A 155 -7.43 -9.73 -23.97
C ARG A 155 -8.73 -10.48 -24.28
N CYS A 156 -9.86 -10.06 -23.71
CA CYS A 156 -11.18 -10.65 -23.96
C CYS A 156 -11.81 -10.18 -25.29
N GLY A 157 -11.08 -9.41 -26.10
CA GLY A 157 -11.51 -9.01 -27.45
C GLY A 157 -11.60 -10.18 -28.43
N PRO A 158 -12.26 -9.98 -29.60
CA PRO A 158 -12.52 -11.03 -30.58
C PRO A 158 -11.26 -11.65 -31.22
N TRP A 159 -10.08 -11.07 -30.96
CA TRP A 159 -8.78 -11.42 -31.51
C TRP A 159 -8.01 -12.50 -30.73
N HIS A 160 -8.56 -13.03 -29.62
CA HIS A 160 -7.91 -14.09 -28.82
C HIS A 160 -8.78 -15.36 -28.76
N PRO A 161 -8.19 -16.57 -28.90
CA PRO A 161 -8.94 -17.84 -28.95
C PRO A 161 -9.59 -18.30 -27.63
N GLY A 162 -9.63 -17.47 -26.58
CA GLY A 162 -10.18 -17.88 -25.28
C GLY A 162 -9.37 -18.98 -24.60
N GLY A 163 -9.77 -19.38 -23.38
CA GLY A 163 -9.09 -20.45 -22.63
C GLY A 163 -9.34 -20.44 -21.12
N CYS A 164 -8.85 -21.48 -20.43
CA CYS A 164 -8.82 -21.51 -18.96
C CYS A 164 -7.62 -20.73 -18.44
N ASP A 165 -7.87 -19.64 -17.70
CA ASP A 165 -6.82 -18.83 -17.09
C ASP A 165 -7.21 -18.62 -15.61
N PRO A 166 -6.71 -19.43 -14.67
CA PRO A 166 -6.96 -19.23 -13.24
C PRO A 166 -6.16 -18.02 -12.73
N VAL A 167 -6.64 -17.37 -11.66
CA VAL A 167 -5.89 -16.28 -11.02
C VAL A 167 -4.59 -16.84 -10.42
N PRO A 168 -3.41 -16.32 -10.79
CA PRO A 168 -2.12 -16.76 -10.25
C PRO A 168 -1.93 -16.42 -8.77
#